data_AF-A0A1B2JAL1-F1
#
_entry.id   AF-A0A1B2JAL1-F1
#
_cell.length_a   1.000
_cell.length_b   1.000
_cell.length_c   1.000
_cell.angle_alpha   90.00
_cell.angle_beta   90.00
_cell.angle_gamma   90.00
#
_symmetry.space_group_name_H-M   'P 1'
#
loop_
_entity.id
_entity.type
_entity.pdbx_description
1 polymer ?
#
loop_
_entity_poly.entity_id
_entity_poly.type
_entity_poly.pdbx_seq_one_letter_code
_entity_poly.pdbx_strand_id
1 'polypeptide(L)'
;MNVPAWQPDSDSTQCHICHSKFTLLKRRHHCRRCGHLVCNRCSNNFIKYLPSTYVVSPPSQIFLETPHVPHRTCDKCHLEVRTLKRCLLETNQSSSSINSSVNDKDRLMNKSTSSLSHTCPVCNESLLAFSDQERIDHIDQCIQDNEFIGSPKGTRTLNRMLVYNYKDVKETPNECVICLDDIVYGDKVGRLECLCLFHYQCIKDWINKKGVCECPVHTIHYY
;
A
#
# COMPACT_ATOMS: atom_id res chain seq x y z
N MET A 1 -4.62 -4.03 -22.52
CA MET A 1 -3.44 -4.73 -21.96
C MET A 1 -3.83 -6.18 -21.72
N ASN A 2 -3.02 -7.13 -22.18
CA ASN A 2 -3.29 -8.56 -21.94
C ASN A 2 -2.85 -8.91 -20.51
N VAL A 3 -3.80 -9.32 -19.68
CA VAL A 3 -3.53 -9.69 -18.29
C VAL A 3 -3.12 -11.18 -18.27
N PRO A 4 -1.92 -11.53 -17.77
CA PRO A 4 -1.50 -12.92 -17.71
C PRO A 4 -2.41 -13.74 -16.79
N ALA A 5 -2.85 -14.89 -17.28
CA ALA A 5 -3.71 -15.80 -16.53
C ALA A 5 -2.94 -16.54 -15.43
N TRP A 6 -3.65 -16.89 -14.36
CA TRP A 6 -3.13 -17.76 -13.32
C TRP A 6 -3.07 -19.20 -13.80
N GLN A 7 -1.89 -19.82 -13.76
CA GLN A 7 -1.72 -21.21 -14.16
C GLN A 7 -2.25 -22.16 -13.06
N PRO A 8 -3.20 -23.07 -13.37
CA PRO A 8 -3.63 -24.13 -12.46
C PRO A 8 -2.48 -25.04 -12.02
N ASP A 9 -2.57 -25.56 -10.79
CA ASP A 9 -1.55 -26.44 -10.21
C ASP A 9 -1.35 -27.76 -10.98
N SER A 10 -2.41 -28.22 -11.66
CA SER A 10 -2.44 -29.40 -12.53
C SER A 10 -1.66 -29.21 -13.84
N ASP A 11 -1.51 -27.98 -14.30
CA ASP A 11 -1.09 -27.68 -15.67
C ASP A 11 0.42 -27.78 -15.86
N SER A 12 1.19 -27.91 -14.79
CA SER A 12 2.61 -28.24 -14.89
C SER A 12 3.11 -29.10 -13.72
N THR A 13 3.95 -30.07 -14.09
CA THR A 13 4.71 -30.91 -13.15
C THR A 13 6.13 -30.41 -12.92
N GLN A 14 6.52 -29.30 -13.56
CA GLN A 14 7.90 -28.78 -13.57
C GLN A 14 7.93 -27.25 -13.36
N CYS A 15 9.03 -26.77 -12.77
CA CYS A 15 9.28 -25.34 -12.61
C CYS A 15 9.38 -24.63 -13.97
N HIS A 16 8.67 -23.52 -14.15
CA HIS A 16 8.70 -22.72 -15.38
C HIS A 16 10.09 -22.10 -15.69
N ILE A 17 10.96 -21.96 -14.69
CA ILE A 17 12.29 -21.34 -14.85
C ILE A 17 13.38 -22.39 -15.05
N CYS A 18 13.49 -23.37 -14.15
CA CYS A 18 14.59 -24.34 -14.17
C CYS A 18 14.18 -25.73 -14.66
N HIS A 19 12.91 -25.92 -15.04
CA HIS A 19 12.34 -27.18 -15.54
C HIS A 19 12.47 -28.40 -14.63
N SER A 20 12.96 -28.21 -13.40
CA SER A 20 13.05 -29.30 -12.44
C SER A 20 11.65 -29.72 -11.97
N LYS A 21 11.41 -31.04 -11.90
CA LYS A 21 10.14 -31.63 -11.46
C LYS A 21 9.81 -31.22 -10.03
N PHE A 22 8.54 -30.89 -9.79
CA PHE A 22 8.00 -30.70 -8.46
C PHE A 22 7.90 -32.04 -7.72
N THR A 23 8.15 -32.01 -6.43
CA THR A 23 8.09 -33.17 -5.53
C THR A 23 7.50 -32.74 -4.20
N LEU A 24 7.30 -33.66 -3.26
CA LEU A 24 6.81 -33.32 -1.91
C LEU A 24 7.72 -32.31 -1.18
N LEU A 25 9.04 -32.37 -1.43
CA LEU A 25 10.03 -31.45 -0.88
C LEU A 25 10.23 -30.20 -1.75
N LYS A 26 9.99 -30.30 -3.07
CA LYS A 26 10.04 -29.16 -4.00
C LYS A 26 8.63 -28.75 -4.37
N ARG A 27 8.02 -27.95 -3.50
CA ARG A 27 6.64 -27.47 -3.65
C ARG A 27 6.50 -26.47 -4.79
N ARG A 28 5.25 -26.38 -5.27
CA ARG A 28 4.78 -25.43 -6.27
C ARG A 28 4.54 -24.06 -5.63
N HIS A 29 4.88 -23.01 -6.36
CA HIS A 29 4.54 -21.62 -6.03
C HIS A 29 4.20 -20.89 -7.32
N HIS A 30 3.34 -19.86 -7.31
CA HIS A 30 3.13 -19.05 -8.53
C HIS A 30 3.79 -17.69 -8.44
N CYS A 31 4.32 -17.23 -9.55
CA CYS A 31 4.74 -15.85 -9.71
C CYS A 31 3.52 -14.94 -9.81
N ARG A 32 3.41 -13.92 -8.95
CA ARG A 32 2.27 -12.99 -8.96
C ARG A 32 2.30 -11.93 -10.06
N ARG A 33 3.30 -11.97 -10.95
CA ARG A 33 3.35 -11.13 -12.17
C ARG A 33 3.01 -11.87 -13.44
N CYS A 34 3.38 -13.15 -13.57
CA CYS A 34 3.16 -13.92 -14.79
C CYS A 34 2.27 -15.16 -14.61
N GLY A 35 1.83 -15.49 -13.40
CA GLY A 35 0.92 -16.60 -13.12
C GLY A 35 1.53 -18.01 -13.15
N HIS A 36 2.77 -18.18 -13.60
CA HIS A 36 3.38 -19.49 -13.80
C HIS A 36 3.85 -20.19 -12.52
N LEU A 37 3.84 -21.52 -12.55
CA LEU A 37 4.36 -22.40 -11.50
C LEU A 37 5.90 -22.42 -11.45
N VAL A 38 6.47 -22.12 -10.29
CA VAL A 38 7.91 -22.00 -10.03
C VAL A 38 8.28 -22.65 -8.70
N CYS A 39 9.54 -23.10 -8.58
CA CYS A 39 10.06 -23.64 -7.33
C CYS A 39 10.62 -22.52 -6.43
N ASN A 40 10.85 -22.82 -5.15
CA ASN A 40 11.36 -21.84 -4.19
C ASN A 40 12.70 -21.21 -4.64
N ARG A 41 13.61 -22.00 -5.21
CA ARG A 41 14.92 -21.52 -5.70
C ARG A 41 14.80 -20.49 -6.83
N CYS A 42 13.75 -20.58 -7.65
CA CYS A 42 13.55 -19.71 -8.80
C CYS A 42 12.57 -18.54 -8.53
N SER A 43 12.17 -18.38 -7.26
CA SER A 43 11.18 -17.38 -6.84
C SER A 43 11.44 -16.90 -5.41
N ASN A 44 12.72 -16.68 -5.10
CA ASN A 44 13.15 -16.22 -3.79
C ASN A 44 12.93 -14.71 -3.58
N ASN A 45 12.50 -14.01 -4.63
CA ASN A 45 12.30 -12.57 -4.64
C ASN A 45 10.83 -12.20 -4.41
N PHE A 46 10.61 -11.13 -3.63
CA PHE A 46 9.29 -10.57 -3.37
C PHE A 46 9.28 -9.09 -3.77
N ILE A 47 8.22 -8.66 -4.46
CA ILE A 47 8.12 -7.31 -5.02
C ILE A 47 6.84 -6.64 -4.52
N LYS A 48 6.96 -5.39 -4.08
CA LYS A 48 5.82 -4.49 -3.91
C LYS A 48 5.47 -3.91 -5.28
N TYR A 49 4.33 -4.33 -5.79
CA TYR A 49 3.75 -3.85 -7.04
C TYR A 49 3.16 -2.46 -6.84
N LEU A 50 3.09 -1.65 -7.89
CA LEU A 50 2.40 -0.36 -7.82
C LEU A 50 0.88 -0.61 -7.77
N PRO A 51 0.08 0.30 -7.20
CA PRO A 51 -1.37 0.14 -7.16
C PRO A 51 -2.01 -0.07 -8.54
N SER A 52 -1.42 0.50 -9.60
CA SER A 52 -1.88 0.38 -10.98
C SER A 52 -1.37 -0.87 -11.71
N THR A 53 -0.52 -1.69 -11.08
CA THR A 53 -0.01 -2.92 -11.69
C THR A 53 -0.85 -4.11 -11.25
N TYR A 54 -1.35 -4.87 -12.24
CA TYR A 54 -2.12 -6.08 -11.98
C TYR A 54 -1.27 -7.15 -11.27
N VAL A 55 -1.80 -7.70 -10.18
CA VAL A 55 -1.23 -8.83 -9.44
C VAL A 55 -2.03 -10.08 -9.78
N VAL A 56 -1.36 -11.08 -10.37
CA VAL A 56 -2.01 -12.31 -10.81
C VAL A 56 -2.40 -13.15 -9.59
N SER A 57 -3.70 -13.41 -9.47
CA SER A 57 -4.32 -14.21 -8.42
C SER A 57 -5.16 -15.36 -9.02
N PRO A 58 -5.48 -16.41 -8.24
CA PRO A 58 -6.43 -17.42 -8.69
C PRO A 58 -7.82 -16.80 -8.91
N PRO A 59 -8.62 -17.31 -9.88
CA PRO A 59 -9.95 -16.77 -10.19
C PRO A 59 -10.93 -16.76 -9.00
N SER A 60 -10.71 -17.62 -8.01
CA SER A 60 -11.53 -17.75 -6.80
C SER A 60 -11.14 -16.78 -5.67
N GLN A 61 -10.01 -16.08 -5.76
CA GLN A 61 -9.61 -15.06 -4.78
C GLN A 61 -10.04 -13.67 -5.28
N ILE A 62 -11.16 -13.16 -4.75
CA ILE A 62 -11.43 -11.71 -4.77
C ILE A 62 -10.57 -11.11 -3.65
N PHE A 63 -9.35 -10.72 -3.98
CA PHE A 63 -8.46 -10.08 -3.03
C PHE A 63 -8.42 -8.58 -3.25
N LEU A 64 -9.02 -7.84 -2.32
CA LEU A 64 -8.70 -6.43 -2.02
C LEU A 64 -7.36 -6.41 -1.26
N GLU A 65 -6.31 -6.97 -1.85
CA GLU A 65 -4.98 -6.98 -1.21
C GLU A 65 -4.40 -5.57 -1.30
N THR A 66 -4.02 -5.02 -0.13
CA THR A 66 -3.47 -3.68 -0.02
C THR A 66 -2.18 -3.56 -0.83
N PRO A 67 -1.94 -2.43 -1.53
CA PRO A 67 -0.83 -2.26 -2.49
C PRO A 67 0.58 -2.34 -1.89
N HIS A 68 0.72 -2.59 -0.59
CA HIS A 68 1.98 -2.56 0.14
C HIS A 68 2.57 -3.93 0.45
N VAL A 69 1.83 -5.03 0.21
CA VAL A 69 2.31 -6.39 0.51
C VAL A 69 3.31 -6.84 -0.56
N PRO A 70 4.52 -7.30 -0.18
CA PRO A 70 5.44 -7.89 -1.14
C PRO A 70 4.90 -9.23 -1.65
N HIS A 71 4.80 -9.38 -2.98
CA HIS A 71 4.30 -10.60 -3.59
C HIS A 71 5.43 -11.41 -4.22
N ARG A 72 5.33 -12.75 -4.08
CA ARG A 72 6.31 -13.69 -4.62
C ARG A 72 6.42 -13.54 -6.14
N THR A 73 7.65 -13.40 -6.62
CA THR A 73 7.94 -13.13 -8.02
C THR A 73 9.08 -14.03 -8.48
N CYS A 74 8.95 -14.65 -9.66
CA CYS A 74 10.03 -15.45 -10.21
C CYS A 74 11.23 -14.56 -10.61
N ASP A 75 12.43 -15.14 -10.65
CA ASP A 75 13.66 -14.38 -10.86
C ASP A 75 13.67 -13.65 -12.22
N LYS A 76 13.09 -14.28 -13.26
CA LYS A 76 12.90 -13.65 -14.57
C LYS A 76 12.04 -12.39 -14.46
N CYS A 77 10.85 -12.50 -13.85
CA CYS A 77 9.95 -11.38 -13.69
C CYS A 77 10.54 -10.29 -12.77
N HIS A 78 11.33 -10.68 -11.78
CA HIS A 78 12.01 -9.74 -10.88
C HIS A 78 13.06 -8.91 -11.60
N LEU A 79 13.90 -9.56 -12.42
CA LEU A 79 14.91 -8.87 -13.22
C LEU A 79 14.28 -7.87 -14.19
N GLU A 80 13.21 -8.26 -14.89
CA GLU A 80 12.48 -7.37 -15.79
C GLU A 80 11.94 -6.12 -15.07
N VAL A 81 11.30 -6.29 -13.91
CA VAL A 81 10.78 -5.15 -13.11
C VAL A 81 11.93 -4.25 -12.67
N ARG A 82 13.06 -4.81 -12.26
CA ARG A 82 14.24 -4.05 -11.86
C ARG A 82 14.83 -3.24 -13.02
N THR A 83 14.92 -3.84 -14.21
CA THR A 83 15.41 -3.17 -15.41
C THR A 83 14.48 -2.05 -15.84
N LEU A 84 13.16 -2.29 -15.85
CA LEU A 84 12.17 -1.25 -16.16
C LEU A 84 12.26 -0.07 -15.19
N LYS A 85 12.36 -0.34 -13.88
CA LYS A 85 12.55 0.72 -12.88
C LYS A 85 13.81 1.54 -13.13
N ARG A 86 14.92 0.90 -13.52
CA ARG A 86 16.16 1.62 -13.84
C ARG A 86 16.02 2.52 -15.07
N CYS A 87 15.47 2.00 -16.17
CA CYS A 87 15.29 2.79 -17.39
C CYS A 87 14.37 4.00 -17.19
N LEU A 88 13.32 3.86 -16.37
CA LEU A 88 12.41 4.96 -16.02
C LEU A 88 13.09 6.07 -15.18
N LEU A 89 14.11 5.71 -14.39
CA LEU A 89 14.87 6.68 -13.61
C LEU A 89 15.92 7.41 -14.47
N GLU A 90 16.53 6.69 -15.43
CA GLU A 90 17.54 7.24 -16.34
C GLU A 90 16.94 8.18 -17.40
N THR A 91 15.68 7.96 -17.83
CA THR A 91 14.99 8.84 -18.80
C THR A 91 14.70 10.24 -18.25
N ASN A 92 14.67 10.42 -16.93
CA ASN A 92 14.54 11.74 -16.29
C ASN A 92 15.84 12.56 -16.27
N GLN A 93 16.98 11.99 -16.69
CA GLN A 93 18.26 12.70 -16.78
C GLN A 93 18.67 13.03 -18.23
N SER A 94 17.94 12.52 -19.23
CA SER A 94 18.29 12.72 -20.65
C SER A 94 17.64 13.96 -21.29
N SER A 95 16.79 14.70 -20.56
CA SER A 95 16.15 15.93 -21.07
C SER A 95 16.99 17.20 -20.88
N SER A 96 18.13 17.12 -20.22
CA SER A 96 19.03 18.25 -20.00
C SER A 96 20.28 18.12 -20.86
N SER A 97 20.18 18.38 -22.18
CA SER A 97 21.26 18.92 -23.02
C SER A 97 20.87 18.99 -24.51
N ILE A 98 20.15 20.05 -24.92
CA ILE A 98 20.39 20.74 -26.20
C ILE A 98 20.28 22.25 -25.91
N ASN A 99 21.35 22.99 -26.20
CA ASN A 99 21.50 24.40 -25.90
C ASN A 99 20.80 25.31 -26.94
N SER A 100 20.25 26.40 -26.40
CA SER A 100 20.35 27.80 -26.84
C SER A 100 19.50 28.37 -28.00
N SER A 101 18.84 29.48 -27.64
CA SER A 101 18.65 30.73 -28.41
C SER A 101 17.36 30.90 -29.22
N VAL A 102 16.30 31.41 -28.59
CA VAL A 102 15.46 32.48 -29.15
C VAL A 102 15.03 33.42 -28.01
N ASN A 103 15.43 34.69 -28.10
CA ASN A 103 14.80 35.78 -27.34
C ASN A 103 13.46 36.08 -28.02
N ASP A 104 12.36 36.07 -27.27
CA ASP A 104 11.27 36.98 -27.60
C ASP A 104 10.57 37.49 -26.35
N LYS A 105 10.46 38.82 -26.33
CA LYS A 105 9.62 39.55 -25.41
C LYS A 105 8.20 39.31 -25.88
N ASP A 106 7.34 38.70 -25.07
CA ASP A 106 6.04 39.31 -24.83
C ASP A 106 5.32 38.77 -23.60
N ARG A 107 4.76 39.75 -22.94
CA ARG A 107 3.92 39.79 -21.75
C ARG A 107 2.55 39.22 -22.09
N LEU A 108 1.97 38.39 -21.21
CA LEU A 108 0.58 38.56 -20.76
C LEU A 108 0.36 37.84 -19.42
N MET A 109 -0.04 38.65 -18.44
CA MET A 109 -0.38 38.28 -17.08
C MET A 109 -1.63 37.40 -17.07
N ASN A 110 -1.70 36.44 -16.14
CA ASN A 110 -2.98 36.16 -15.51
C ASN A 110 -2.79 35.98 -14.00
N LYS A 111 -3.17 37.04 -13.27
CA LYS A 111 -3.26 37.08 -11.82
C LYS A 111 -4.75 37.03 -11.48
N SER A 112 -5.17 35.95 -10.84
CA SER A 112 -6.40 35.85 -10.05
C SER A 112 -6.31 34.53 -9.26
N THR A 113 -5.57 34.48 -8.14
CA THR A 113 -6.08 34.67 -6.76
C THR A 113 -7.37 33.91 -6.46
N SER A 114 -7.27 32.70 -5.90
CA SER A 114 -8.21 32.24 -4.86
C SER A 114 -7.58 31.12 -4.02
N SER A 115 -7.24 31.47 -2.78
CA SER A 115 -6.97 30.58 -1.64
C SER A 115 -5.72 29.70 -1.73
N LEU A 116 -4.54 30.31 -1.61
CA LEU A 116 -3.40 29.60 -1.03
C LEU A 116 -3.79 29.32 0.42
N SER A 117 -4.10 28.06 0.72
CA SER A 117 -4.51 27.62 2.04
C SER A 117 -3.43 28.00 3.05
N HIS A 118 -3.68 29.02 3.89
CA HIS A 118 -2.83 29.36 5.03
C HIS A 118 -2.96 28.35 6.17
N THR A 119 -3.16 27.08 5.82
CA THR A 119 -3.38 25.97 6.72
C THR A 119 -2.58 24.78 6.19
N CYS A 120 -1.90 24.08 7.09
CA CYS A 120 -1.18 22.87 6.74
C CYS A 120 -2.16 21.81 6.22
N PRO A 121 -1.96 21.20 5.04
CA PRO A 121 -2.91 20.24 4.47
C PRO A 121 -2.94 18.90 5.22
N VAL A 122 -2.01 18.67 6.17
CA VAL A 122 -1.88 17.43 6.93
C VAL A 122 -2.58 17.52 8.28
N CYS A 123 -2.28 18.54 9.08
CA CYS A 123 -2.87 18.74 10.42
C CYS A 123 -3.93 19.86 10.49
N ASN A 124 -4.12 20.59 9.40
CA ASN A 124 -5.03 21.75 9.30
C ASN A 124 -4.65 22.94 10.21
N GLU A 125 -3.39 23.01 10.69
CA GLU A 125 -2.91 24.09 11.53
C GLU A 125 -2.68 25.39 10.73
N SER A 126 -2.99 26.54 11.31
CA SER A 126 -2.84 27.85 10.65
C SER A 126 -1.37 28.22 10.48
N LEU A 127 -0.95 28.37 9.23
CA LEU A 127 0.41 28.72 8.83
C LEU A 127 0.65 30.24 8.70
N LEU A 128 -0.35 31.05 9.09
CA LEU A 128 -0.30 32.53 8.96
C LEU A 128 0.84 33.16 9.76
N ALA A 129 1.14 32.62 10.93
CA ALA A 129 2.13 33.18 11.85
C ALA A 129 3.58 32.77 11.52
N PHE A 130 3.78 31.83 10.59
CA PHE A 130 5.09 31.28 10.24
C PHE A 130 5.68 32.03 9.05
N SER A 131 7.01 32.21 9.04
CA SER A 131 7.75 32.64 7.86
C SER A 131 7.72 31.57 6.76
N ASP A 132 8.06 31.93 5.53
CA ASP A 132 8.00 30.98 4.40
C ASP A 132 8.86 29.73 4.63
N GLN A 133 10.02 29.86 5.28
CA GLN A 133 10.87 28.72 5.63
C GLN A 133 10.22 27.84 6.71
N GLU A 134 9.69 28.45 7.76
CA GLU A 134 9.04 27.72 8.86
C GLU A 134 7.75 27.01 8.41
N ARG A 135 7.06 27.54 7.41
CA ARG A 135 5.91 26.85 6.77
C ARG A 135 6.34 25.58 6.07
N ILE A 136 7.45 25.63 5.32
CA ILE A 136 8.01 24.47 4.62
C ILE A 136 8.47 23.44 5.65
N ASP A 137 9.22 23.87 6.65
CA ASP A 137 9.72 22.98 7.71
C ASP A 137 8.57 22.32 8.49
N HIS A 138 7.50 23.06 8.80
CA HIS A 138 6.30 22.51 9.42
C HIS A 138 5.62 21.49 8.51
N ILE A 139 5.43 21.79 7.22
CA ILE A 139 4.77 20.88 6.28
C ILE A 139 5.60 19.60 6.11
N ASP A 140 6.92 19.72 5.97
CA ASP A 140 7.83 18.57 5.85
C ASP A 140 7.83 17.71 7.10
N GLN A 141 7.84 18.32 8.29
CA GLN A 141 7.72 17.59 9.56
C GLN A 141 6.35 16.92 9.68
N CYS A 142 5.27 17.62 9.33
CA CYS A 142 3.92 17.09 9.42
C CYS A 142 3.70 15.95 8.41
N ILE A 143 4.31 16.04 7.23
CA ILE A 143 4.37 14.98 6.23
C ILE A 143 5.18 13.82 6.78
N GLN A 144 6.39 14.00 7.33
CA GLN A 144 7.20 12.91 7.90
C GLN A 144 6.51 12.20 9.08
N ASP A 145 5.84 12.96 9.95
CA ASP A 145 5.09 12.42 11.10
C ASP A 145 3.83 11.64 10.66
N ASN A 146 3.34 11.90 9.43
CA ASN A 146 2.16 11.27 8.86
C ASN A 146 2.43 10.43 7.62
N GLU A 147 3.69 10.32 7.17
CA GLU A 147 4.06 9.58 5.97
C GLU A 147 4.12 8.10 6.29
N PHE A 148 3.24 7.38 5.60
CA PHE A 148 3.23 5.94 5.51
C PHE A 148 4.36 5.46 4.54
N ILE A 149 5.63 5.80 4.81
CA ILE A 149 6.76 5.37 3.97
C ILE A 149 7.91 4.84 4.81
N GLY A 150 7.80 3.57 5.19
CA GLY A 150 8.93 2.76 5.65
C GLY A 150 8.55 1.84 6.81
N SER A 151 9.11 0.63 6.83
CA SER A 151 9.18 -0.13 8.09
C SER A 151 9.99 0.71 9.07
N PRO A 152 9.41 1.19 10.18
CA PRO A 152 10.24 1.80 11.20
C PRO A 152 11.12 0.69 11.77
N LYS A 153 12.43 0.94 11.84
CA LYS A 153 13.29 0.28 12.82
C LYS A 153 13.03 0.79 14.25
N GLY A 154 11.98 1.60 14.44
CA GLY A 154 11.46 2.02 15.73
C GLY A 154 10.28 1.15 16.12
N THR A 155 10.31 0.65 17.35
CA THR A 155 9.15 0.09 18.04
C THR A 155 7.95 1.02 17.88
N ARG A 156 6.88 0.56 17.20
CA ARG A 156 5.65 1.34 17.06
C ARG A 156 5.08 1.57 18.46
N THR A 157 5.02 2.82 18.92
CA THR A 157 4.61 3.16 20.29
C THR A 157 3.12 3.46 20.43
N LEU A 158 2.39 3.65 19.33
CA LEU A 158 0.98 4.07 19.37
C LEU A 158 0.10 3.35 18.34
N ASN A 159 -1.13 3.03 18.76
CA ASN A 159 -2.18 2.55 17.87
C ASN A 159 -2.89 3.73 17.21
N ARG A 160 -2.69 3.93 15.91
CA ARG A 160 -3.47 4.91 15.15
C ARG A 160 -4.84 4.30 14.83
N MET A 161 -5.88 4.82 15.48
CA MET A 161 -7.27 4.37 15.33
C MET A 161 -8.16 5.57 14.98
N LEU A 162 -8.88 5.48 13.87
CA LEU A 162 -9.90 6.46 13.51
C LEU A 162 -11.19 6.14 14.26
N VAL A 163 -11.71 7.11 15.01
CA VAL A 163 -12.93 6.96 15.81
C VAL A 163 -14.03 7.85 15.27
N TYR A 164 -15.19 7.27 14.98
CA TYR A 164 -16.34 7.99 14.44
C TYR A 164 -17.65 7.27 14.79
N ASN A 165 -18.79 7.93 14.58
CA ASN A 165 -20.10 7.30 14.70
C ASN A 165 -20.48 6.69 13.35
N TYR A 166 -20.89 5.42 13.35
CA TYR A 166 -21.22 4.67 12.15
C TYR A 166 -22.50 5.23 11.50
N LYS A 167 -22.46 5.49 10.19
CA LYS A 167 -23.57 6.11 9.45
C LYS A 167 -24.07 5.27 8.28
N ASP A 168 -23.37 4.20 7.90
CA ASP A 168 -23.79 3.40 6.76
C ASP A 168 -24.92 2.46 7.20
N VAL A 169 -25.97 2.42 6.39
CA VAL A 169 -27.02 1.40 6.50
C VAL A 169 -26.75 0.41 5.38
N LYS A 170 -26.24 -0.77 5.73
CA LYS A 170 -25.99 -1.86 4.79
C LYS A 170 -27.05 -2.94 4.94
N GLU A 171 -27.40 -3.64 3.86
CA GLU A 171 -28.30 -4.81 3.89
C GLU A 171 -27.73 -5.93 4.78
N THR A 172 -26.40 -6.07 4.79
CA THR A 172 -25.66 -6.89 5.75
C THR A 172 -24.84 -5.98 6.66
N PRO A 173 -25.19 -5.83 7.95
CA PRO A 173 -24.41 -5.02 8.89
C PRO A 173 -22.99 -5.56 9.04
N ASN A 174 -22.02 -4.69 9.38
CA ASN A 174 -20.68 -5.19 9.71
C ASN A 174 -20.73 -5.79 11.12
N GLU A 175 -20.22 -6.99 11.33
CA GLU A 175 -20.14 -7.61 12.66
C GLU A 175 -18.85 -7.22 13.38
N CYS A 176 -18.92 -6.89 14.67
CA CYS A 176 -17.74 -6.69 15.49
C CYS A 176 -17.22 -8.03 16.01
N VAL A 177 -16.11 -8.54 15.44
CA VAL A 177 -15.56 -9.86 15.81
C VAL A 177 -15.05 -10.00 17.26
N ILE A 178 -15.06 -8.92 18.06
CA ILE A 178 -14.66 -8.97 19.48
C ILE A 178 -15.85 -9.33 20.36
N CYS A 179 -17.03 -8.74 20.13
CA CYS A 179 -18.26 -9.03 20.88
C CYS A 179 -19.27 -9.88 20.11
N LEU A 180 -19.06 -10.10 18.81
CA LEU A 180 -19.93 -10.81 17.87
C LEU A 180 -21.29 -10.13 17.65
N ASP A 181 -21.41 -8.84 17.99
CA ASP A 181 -22.60 -8.04 17.74
C ASP A 181 -22.49 -7.25 16.44
N ASP A 182 -23.64 -6.98 15.82
CA ASP A 182 -23.75 -6.12 14.65
C ASP A 182 -23.39 -4.66 14.98
N ILE A 183 -22.66 -4.03 14.07
CA ILE A 183 -22.38 -2.59 14.09
C ILE A 183 -23.50 -1.88 13.32
N VAL A 184 -24.29 -1.11 14.05
CA VAL A 184 -25.50 -0.45 13.53
C VAL A 184 -25.34 1.07 13.46
N TYR A 185 -26.29 1.73 12.81
CA TYR A 185 -26.29 3.19 12.68
C TYR A 185 -26.23 3.87 14.07
N GLY A 186 -25.30 4.81 14.22
CA GLY A 186 -25.07 5.55 15.46
C GLY A 186 -24.00 4.96 16.38
N ASP A 187 -23.56 3.72 16.14
CA ASP A 187 -22.54 3.08 16.98
C ASP A 187 -21.20 3.83 16.91
N LYS A 188 -20.57 4.01 18.07
CA LYS A 188 -19.21 4.55 18.13
C LYS A 188 -18.22 3.45 17.76
N VAL A 189 -17.54 3.61 16.64
CA VAL A 189 -16.65 2.61 16.07
C VAL A 189 -15.20 3.07 16.05
N GLY A 190 -14.29 2.10 16.13
CA GLY A 190 -12.87 2.27 15.90
C GLY A 190 -12.45 1.53 14.64
N ARG A 191 -11.80 2.23 13.72
CA ARG A 191 -11.18 1.65 12.52
C ARG A 191 -9.67 1.70 12.64
N LEU A 192 -9.03 0.55 12.49
CA LEU A 192 -7.56 0.44 12.50
C LEU A 192 -6.96 0.75 11.12
N GLU A 193 -5.63 0.89 11.05
CA GLU A 193 -4.90 1.06 9.78
C GLU A 193 -5.12 -0.10 8.79
N CYS A 194 -5.38 -1.31 9.29
CA CYS A 194 -5.73 -2.47 8.48
C CYS A 194 -7.18 -2.47 7.98
N LEU A 195 -7.91 -1.36 8.20
CA LEU A 195 -9.30 -1.13 7.82
C LEU A 195 -10.34 -2.02 8.52
N CYS A 196 -9.93 -2.93 9.40
CA CYS A 196 -10.84 -3.66 10.27
C CYS A 196 -11.62 -2.70 11.17
N LEU A 197 -12.92 -2.95 11.30
CA LEU A 197 -13.88 -2.11 12.02
C LEU A 197 -14.39 -2.84 13.26
N PHE A 198 -14.46 -2.15 14.38
CA PHE A 198 -14.92 -2.69 15.66
C PHE A 198 -15.72 -1.64 16.42
N HIS A 199 -16.54 -2.04 17.39
CA HIS A 199 -17.02 -1.09 18.40
C HIS A 199 -15.83 -0.49 19.14
N TYR A 200 -15.89 0.83 19.36
CA TYR A 200 -14.78 1.61 19.94
C TYR A 200 -14.30 1.03 21.28
N GLN A 201 -15.24 0.63 22.14
CA GLN A 201 -14.91 0.09 23.46
C GLN A 201 -14.22 -1.28 23.35
N CYS A 202 -14.71 -2.15 22.47
CA CYS A 202 -14.14 -3.47 22.24
C CYS A 202 -12.68 -3.40 21.79
N ILE A 203 -12.38 -2.57 20.78
CA ILE A 203 -11.01 -2.45 20.26
C ILE A 203 -10.09 -1.71 21.23
N LYS A 204 -10.60 -0.73 21.97
CA LYS A 204 -9.86 -0.05 23.03
C LYS A 204 -9.43 -1.03 24.12
N ASP A 205 -10.33 -1.89 24.59
CA ASP A 205 -10.04 -2.87 25.62
C ASP A 205 -9.11 -3.99 25.13
N TRP A 206 -9.24 -4.40 23.87
CA TRP A 206 -8.32 -5.34 23.24
C TRP A 206 -6.89 -4.79 23.21
N ILE A 207 -6.71 -3.56 22.71
CA ILE A 207 -5.41 -2.88 22.65
C ILE A 207 -4.79 -2.77 24.05
N ASN A 208 -5.58 -2.40 25.05
CA ASN A 208 -5.11 -2.27 26.43
C ASN A 208 -4.63 -3.62 27.02
N LYS A 209 -5.20 -4.75 26.57
CA LYS A 209 -4.85 -6.10 27.06
C LYS A 209 -3.72 -6.77 26.27
N LYS A 210 -3.71 -6.61 24.95
CA LYS A 210 -2.84 -7.36 24.04
C LYS A 210 -1.62 -6.59 23.56
N GLY A 211 -1.67 -5.26 23.61
CA GLY A 211 -0.57 -4.40 23.22
C GLY A 211 -0.78 -3.70 21.89
N VAL A 212 0.20 -2.87 21.54
CA VAL A 212 0.15 -2.00 20.36
C VAL A 212 0.35 -2.81 19.07
N CYS A 213 -0.38 -2.46 18.02
CA CYS A 213 -0.35 -3.05 16.68
C CYS A 213 -0.95 -4.47 16.52
N GLU A 214 -1.66 -5.01 17.51
CA GLU A 214 -2.35 -6.30 17.37
C GLU A 214 -3.82 -6.13 16.97
N CYS A 215 -4.11 -6.24 15.66
CA CYS A 215 -5.49 -6.31 15.17
C CYS A 215 -6.08 -7.71 15.44
N PRO A 216 -7.24 -7.83 16.13
CA PRO A 216 -7.87 -9.13 16.42
C PRO A 216 -8.07 -10.05 15.21
N VAL A 217 -8.28 -9.47 14.02
CA VAL A 217 -8.49 -10.22 12.77
C VAL A 217 -7.20 -10.81 12.20
N HIS A 218 -6.04 -10.18 12.46
CA HIS A 218 -4.77 -10.51 11.82
C HIS A 218 -3.75 -11.17 12.76
N THR A 219 -4.09 -11.41 14.03
CA THR A 219 -3.20 -11.99 15.05
C THR A 219 -2.82 -13.47 14.79
N ILE A 220 -3.39 -14.16 13.78
CA ILE A 220 -3.27 -15.63 13.65
C ILE A 220 -2.01 -16.12 12.87
N HIS A 221 -1.13 -15.26 12.37
CA HIS A 221 0.01 -15.70 11.53
C HIS A 221 1.39 -15.72 12.23
N TYR A 222 1.49 -16.39 13.38
CA TYR A 222 2.80 -16.77 13.95
C TYR A 222 2.79 -18.19 14.51
N TYR A 223 2.78 -19.19 13.61
CA TYR A 223 3.39 -20.51 13.83
C TYR A 223 3.95 -21.04 12.50
#